data_AF-A0A6G2K4W8-F1
#
_entry.id   AF-A0A6G2K4W8-F1
#
_cell.length_a   1.000
_cell.length_b   1.000
_cell.length_c   1.000
_cell.angle_alpha   90.00
_cell.angle_beta   90.00
_cell.angle_gamma   90.00
#
_symmetry.space_group_name_H-M   'P 1'
#
loop_
_entity.id
_entity.type
_entity.pdbx_description
1 polymer ?
#
loop_
_entity_poly.entity_id
_entity_poly.type
_entity_poly.pdbx_seq_one_letter_code
_entity_poly.pdbx_strand_id
1 'polypeptide(L)'
;MSSVYLRYLLPALVVAVCAALALLGRRRRARDRAVEDQSDRIAGAARPPNPTDPASEQAWWRLHASAFDDWMSDHESFLEQLDFSEARADLDLSERMAHEELDIAGAAHPNPQRRAQLSALRAAARSTLAALAQGDYERARRHHLVYCDYRDIWREQSPAGDSPAGDSDRGPTA
;
A
#
# COMPACT_ATOMS: atom_id res chain seq x y z
N MET A 1 -44.91 29.48 -24.38
CA MET A 1 -43.70 30.01 -23.70
C MET A 1 -42.73 28.90 -23.25
N SER A 2 -42.85 27.67 -23.77
CA SER A 2 -42.13 26.49 -23.25
C SER A 2 -40.80 26.18 -23.97
N SER A 3 -40.57 26.75 -25.16
CA SER A 3 -39.39 26.46 -26.01
C SER A 3 -38.12 27.23 -25.58
N VAL A 4 -38.28 28.39 -24.95
CA VAL A 4 -37.15 29.23 -24.51
C VAL A 4 -36.48 28.62 -23.28
N TYR A 5 -37.27 28.11 -22.32
CA TYR A 5 -36.75 27.44 -21.13
C TYR A 5 -35.93 26.20 -21.47
N LEU A 6 -36.38 25.36 -22.42
CA LEU A 6 -35.66 24.15 -22.81
C LEU A 6 -34.28 24.44 -23.43
N ARG A 7 -34.14 25.56 -24.15
CA ARG A 7 -32.88 25.99 -24.78
C ARG A 7 -31.82 26.47 -23.79
N TYR A 8 -32.22 27.00 -22.63
CA TYR A 8 -31.28 27.50 -21.61
C TYR A 8 -31.12 26.53 -20.43
N LEU A 9 -32.09 25.66 -20.15
CA LEU A 9 -32.01 24.65 -19.08
C LEU A 9 -30.95 23.59 -19.37
N LEU A 10 -30.88 23.12 -20.62
CA LEU A 10 -29.92 22.09 -21.04
C LEU A 10 -28.46 22.54 -20.85
N PRO A 11 -28.01 23.70 -21.35
CA PRO A 11 -26.65 24.16 -21.12
C PRO A 11 -26.38 24.50 -19.65
N ALA A 12 -27.36 25.05 -18.92
CA ALA A 12 -27.20 25.34 -17.50
C ALA A 12 -27.00 24.06 -16.65
N LEU A 13 -27.71 22.98 -16.98
CA LEU A 13 -27.58 21.69 -16.29
C LEU A 13 -26.23 21.04 -16.58
N VAL A 14 -25.74 21.11 -17.82
CA VAL A 14 -24.40 20.62 -18.19
C VAL A 14 -23.32 21.37 -17.41
N VAL A 15 -23.40 22.71 -17.33
CA VAL A 15 -22.44 23.51 -16.55
C VAL A 15 -22.49 23.15 -15.06
N ALA A 16 -23.68 22.97 -14.49
CA ALA A 16 -23.85 22.58 -13.10
C ALA A 16 -23.25 21.18 -12.81
N VAL A 17 -23.46 20.20 -13.70
CA VAL A 17 -22.89 18.86 -13.58
C VAL A 17 -21.37 18.90 -13.73
N CYS A 18 -20.83 19.63 -14.70
CA CYS A 18 -19.38 19.80 -14.87
C CYS A 18 -18.74 20.48 -13.65
N ALA A 19 -19.39 21.50 -13.07
CA ALA A 19 -18.92 22.17 -11.87
C ALA A 19 -18.94 21.22 -10.65
N ALA A 20 -20.00 20.43 -10.48
CA ALA A 20 -20.09 19.43 -9.43
C ALA A 20 -18.98 18.38 -9.55
N LEU A 21 -18.75 17.84 -10.75
CA LEU A 21 -17.68 16.87 -11.02
C LEU A 21 -16.28 17.47 -10.77
N ALA A 22 -16.05 18.73 -11.15
CA ALA A 22 -14.79 19.42 -10.88
C ALA A 22 -14.55 19.63 -9.37
N LEU A 23 -15.60 19.96 -8.60
CA LEU A 23 -15.52 20.12 -7.15
C LEU A 23 -15.26 18.78 -6.44
N LEU A 24 -15.95 17.72 -6.86
CA LEU A 24 -15.73 16.35 -6.35
C LEU A 24 -14.32 15.87 -6.66
N GLY A 25 -13.82 16.11 -7.88
CA GLY A 25 -12.45 15.80 -8.28
C GLY A 25 -11.40 16.57 -7.48
N ARG A 26 -11.61 17.87 -7.22
CA ARG A 26 -10.71 18.67 -6.37
C ARG A 26 -10.66 18.17 -4.93
N ARG A 27 -11.81 17.82 -4.35
CA ARG A 27 -11.87 17.28 -2.97
C ARG A 27 -11.15 15.93 -2.85
N ARG A 28 -11.27 15.06 -3.85
CA ARG A 28 -10.53 13.78 -3.89
C ARG A 28 -9.01 13.99 -4.00
N ARG A 29 -8.56 14.88 -4.90
CA ARG A 29 -7.13 15.20 -5.04
C ARG A 29 -6.53 15.85 -3.80
N ALA A 30 -7.29 16.67 -3.07
CA ALA A 30 -6.84 17.27 -1.82
C ALA A 30 -6.67 16.23 -0.71
N ARG A 31 -7.53 15.20 -0.66
CA ARG A 31 -7.38 14.08 0.27
C ARG A 31 -6.17 13.22 -0.07
N ASP A 32 -5.98 12.89 -1.35
CA ASP A 32 -4.85 12.07 -1.78
C ASP A 32 -3.50 12.76 -1.43
N ARG A 33 -3.38 14.08 -1.63
CA ARG A 33 -2.17 14.84 -1.24
C ARG A 33 -1.95 14.96 0.26
N ALA A 34 -3.02 15.03 1.05
CA ALA A 34 -2.91 15.09 2.50
C ALA A 34 -2.38 13.76 3.08
N VAL A 35 -2.71 12.64 2.44
CA VAL A 35 -2.18 11.32 2.79
C VAL A 35 -0.70 11.19 2.41
N GLU A 36 -0.30 11.72 1.24
CA GLU A 36 1.10 11.82 0.81
C GLU A 36 1.95 12.67 1.78
N ASP A 37 1.53 13.90 2.09
CA ASP A 37 2.25 14.80 3.01
C ASP A 37 2.32 14.25 4.44
N GLN A 38 1.29 13.50 4.88
CA GLN A 38 1.34 12.80 6.16
C GLN A 38 2.32 11.61 6.14
N SER A 39 2.44 10.90 5.03
CA SER A 39 3.41 9.81 4.86
C SER A 39 4.85 10.33 4.91
N ASP A 40 5.15 11.44 4.21
CA ASP A 40 6.47 12.08 4.22
C ASP A 40 6.85 12.61 5.61
N ARG A 41 5.89 13.15 6.37
CA ARG A 41 6.14 13.62 7.73
C ARG A 41 6.35 12.49 8.73
N ILE A 42 5.67 11.36 8.59
CA ILE A 42 5.90 10.17 9.42
C ILE A 42 7.27 9.56 9.10
N ALA A 43 7.67 9.54 7.82
CA ALA A 43 9.00 9.12 7.40
C ALA A 43 10.12 10.05 7.93
N GLY A 44 9.87 11.38 7.97
CA GLY A 44 10.84 12.37 8.44
C GLY A 44 10.94 12.57 9.96
N ALA A 45 9.91 12.21 10.74
CA ALA A 45 9.86 12.46 12.18
C ALA A 45 10.45 11.34 13.07
N ALA A 46 10.78 10.17 12.51
CA ALA A 46 11.15 9.00 13.30
C ALA A 46 12.65 8.93 13.60
N ARG A 47 13.13 9.76 14.55
CA ARG A 47 14.26 9.34 15.38
C ARG A 47 13.67 8.54 16.54
N PRO A 48 13.91 7.23 16.66
CA PRO A 48 13.28 6.43 17.71
C PRO A 48 13.67 7.02 19.07
N PRO A 49 12.72 7.33 19.97
CA PRO A 49 13.00 7.93 21.26
C PRO A 49 13.74 6.98 22.22
N ASN A 50 13.90 5.71 21.87
CA ASN A 50 14.73 4.74 22.58
C ASN A 50 15.35 3.74 21.60
N PRO A 51 16.60 3.30 21.83
CA PRO A 51 17.12 2.12 21.15
C PRO A 51 16.19 0.94 21.47
N THR A 52 15.68 0.28 20.44
CA THR A 52 14.89 -0.94 20.61
C THR A 52 15.84 -2.05 21.07
N ASP A 53 15.43 -2.83 22.07
CA ASP A 53 16.20 -3.97 22.52
C ASP A 53 16.35 -4.98 21.36
N PRO A 54 17.59 -5.31 20.93
CA PRO A 54 17.82 -6.20 19.79
C PRO A 54 17.27 -7.61 20.04
N ALA A 55 17.23 -8.08 21.29
CA ALA A 55 16.67 -9.39 21.61
C ALA A 55 15.14 -9.42 21.40
N SER A 56 14.44 -8.37 21.80
CA SER A 56 13.01 -8.17 21.56
C SER A 56 12.69 -8.04 20.07
N GLU A 57 13.53 -7.31 19.31
CA GLU A 57 13.38 -7.20 17.85
C GLU A 57 13.57 -8.58 17.18
N GLN A 58 14.62 -9.31 17.52
CA GLN A 58 14.87 -10.66 16.99
C GLN A 58 13.79 -11.67 17.39
N ALA A 59 13.23 -11.57 18.61
CA ALA A 59 12.10 -12.40 19.04
C ALA A 59 10.86 -12.13 18.19
N TRP A 60 10.55 -10.85 17.92
CA TRP A 60 9.43 -10.48 17.06
C TRP A 60 9.61 -11.01 15.63
N TRP A 61 10.80 -10.84 15.04
CA TRP A 61 11.11 -11.38 13.71
C TRP A 61 10.86 -12.89 13.63
N ARG A 62 11.36 -13.67 14.59
CA ARG A 62 11.16 -15.13 14.61
C ARG A 62 9.70 -15.55 14.69
N LEU A 63 8.84 -14.73 15.30
CA LEU A 63 7.43 -15.05 15.52
C LEU A 63 6.54 -14.62 14.35
N HIS A 64 6.89 -13.51 13.68
CA HIS A 64 5.95 -12.83 12.79
C HIS A 64 6.46 -12.58 11.37
N ALA A 65 7.77 -12.69 11.11
CA ALA A 65 8.34 -12.34 9.81
C ALA A 65 7.77 -13.20 8.68
N SER A 66 7.68 -14.51 8.88
CA SER A 66 7.14 -15.43 7.87
C SER A 66 5.70 -15.09 7.52
N ALA A 67 4.88 -14.68 8.49
CA ALA A 67 3.49 -14.29 8.22
C ALA A 67 3.42 -13.04 7.31
N PHE A 68 4.31 -12.06 7.51
CA PHE A 68 4.40 -10.91 6.62
C PHE A 68 4.94 -11.28 5.24
N ASP A 69 5.93 -12.16 5.17
CA ASP A 69 6.51 -12.63 3.90
C ASP A 69 5.49 -13.44 3.08
N ASP A 70 4.79 -14.38 3.70
CA ASP A 70 3.72 -15.17 3.09
C ASP A 70 2.60 -14.25 2.58
N TRP A 71 2.17 -13.29 3.40
CA TRP A 71 1.16 -12.32 3.00
C TRP A 71 1.57 -11.44 1.82
N MET A 72 2.81 -10.94 1.80
CA MET A 72 3.31 -10.16 0.66
C MET A 72 3.39 -11.01 -0.61
N SER A 73 3.83 -12.27 -0.48
CA SER A 73 3.86 -13.22 -1.59
C SER A 73 2.45 -13.48 -2.14
N ASP A 74 1.46 -13.65 -1.27
CA ASP A 74 0.05 -13.81 -1.66
C ASP A 74 -0.49 -12.56 -2.33
N HIS A 75 -0.18 -11.37 -1.80
CA HIS A 75 -0.56 -10.10 -2.41
C HIS A 75 0.03 -9.93 -3.81
N GLU A 76 1.31 -10.25 -3.99
CA GLU A 76 2.01 -10.14 -5.28
C GLU A 76 1.47 -11.16 -6.29
N SER A 77 1.33 -12.42 -5.88
CA SER A 77 0.75 -13.49 -6.71
C SER A 77 -0.65 -13.13 -7.17
N PHE A 78 -1.45 -12.51 -6.29
CA PHE A 78 -2.78 -12.04 -6.63
C PHE A 78 -2.77 -10.92 -7.68
N LEU A 79 -1.85 -9.95 -7.56
CA LEU A 79 -1.70 -8.89 -8.56
C LEU A 79 -1.22 -9.41 -9.92
N GLU A 80 -0.41 -10.47 -9.94
CA GLU A 80 0.04 -11.13 -11.17
C GLU A 80 -1.08 -11.92 -11.87
N GLN A 81 -1.95 -12.58 -11.09
CA GLN A 81 -3.05 -13.41 -11.60
C GLN A 81 -4.29 -12.59 -12.01
N LEU A 82 -4.34 -11.31 -11.63
CA LEU A 82 -5.43 -10.40 -11.95
C LEU A 82 -5.54 -10.18 -13.47
N ASP A 83 -6.40 -10.95 -14.12
CA ASP A 83 -6.87 -10.62 -15.46
C ASP A 83 -7.91 -9.48 -15.36
N PHE A 84 -7.48 -8.29 -15.77
CA PHE A 84 -8.22 -7.02 -15.64
C PHE A 84 -9.55 -6.98 -16.41
N SER A 85 -9.87 -8.03 -17.18
CA SER A 85 -11.13 -8.15 -17.92
C SER A 85 -12.31 -8.65 -17.07
N GLU A 86 -12.08 -9.30 -15.92
CA GLU A 86 -13.11 -9.93 -15.08
C GLU A 86 -13.13 -9.44 -13.61
N ALA A 87 -12.62 -8.24 -13.33
CA ALA A 87 -12.44 -7.65 -11.98
C ALA A 87 -13.74 -7.32 -11.20
N ARG A 88 -14.83 -8.06 -11.44
CA ARG A 88 -16.11 -8.01 -10.70
C ARG A 88 -16.21 -9.10 -9.63
N ALA A 89 -15.10 -9.77 -9.28
CA ALA A 89 -14.99 -10.73 -8.18
C ALA A 89 -14.97 -10.02 -6.80
N ASP A 90 -16.10 -9.41 -6.47
CA ASP A 90 -16.27 -8.41 -5.39
C ASP A 90 -16.35 -9.00 -3.96
N LEU A 91 -15.91 -10.26 -3.75
CA LEU A 91 -15.99 -10.93 -2.44
C LEU A 91 -14.67 -11.60 -1.99
N ASP A 92 -13.87 -12.13 -2.92
CA ASP A 92 -12.59 -12.82 -2.59
C ASP A 92 -11.49 -11.82 -2.13
N LEU A 93 -11.55 -10.58 -2.63
CA LEU A 93 -10.62 -9.50 -2.28
C LEU A 93 -10.69 -9.08 -0.80
N SER A 94 -11.89 -9.01 -0.22
CA SER A 94 -12.07 -8.53 1.16
C SER A 94 -11.62 -9.55 2.20
N GLU A 95 -11.81 -10.85 1.93
CA GLU A 95 -11.43 -11.93 2.84
C GLU A 95 -9.91 -12.13 2.84
N ARG A 96 -9.27 -12.04 1.67
CA ARG A 96 -7.80 -12.03 1.52
C ARG A 96 -7.12 -10.77 2.08
N MET A 97 -7.85 -9.67 2.22
CA MET A 97 -7.33 -8.42 2.82
C MET A 97 -7.36 -8.42 4.36
N ALA A 98 -8.09 -9.36 4.98
CA ALA A 98 -8.41 -9.37 6.39
C ALA A 98 -7.55 -10.36 7.20
N HIS A 99 -6.22 -10.23 7.12
CA HIS A 99 -5.36 -10.90 8.10
C HIS A 99 -5.30 -10.06 9.39
N GLU A 100 -6.29 -10.23 10.27
CA GLU A 100 -6.34 -9.62 11.60
C GLU A 100 -5.07 -9.94 12.41
N GLU A 101 -4.56 -11.16 12.25
CA GLU A 101 -3.32 -11.63 12.86
C GLU A 101 -2.10 -10.75 12.50
N LEU A 102 -2.01 -10.29 11.25
CA LEU A 102 -0.95 -9.36 10.83
C LEU A 102 -1.13 -7.96 11.42
N ASP A 103 -2.35 -7.55 11.78
CA ASP A 103 -2.60 -6.21 12.34
C ASP A 103 -2.17 -6.23 13.81
N ILE A 104 -2.45 -7.34 14.50
CA ILE A 104 -1.95 -7.64 15.83
C ILE A 104 -0.42 -7.74 15.83
N ALA A 105 0.16 -8.51 14.91
CA ALA A 105 1.61 -8.69 14.79
C ALA A 105 2.31 -7.35 14.50
N GLY A 106 1.81 -6.57 13.55
CA GLY A 106 2.31 -5.25 13.23
C GLY A 106 2.22 -4.28 14.40
N ALA A 107 1.13 -4.29 15.16
CA ALA A 107 0.97 -3.46 16.37
C ALA A 107 1.88 -3.91 17.53
N ALA A 108 2.25 -5.20 17.58
CA ALA A 108 3.12 -5.77 18.60
C ALA A 108 4.61 -5.51 18.36
N HIS A 109 5.02 -4.95 17.21
CA HIS A 109 6.44 -4.71 16.92
C HIS A 109 7.05 -3.77 17.97
N PRO A 110 8.22 -4.12 18.57
CA PRO A 110 8.82 -3.35 19.67
C PRO A 110 9.27 -1.96 19.22
N ASN A 111 9.78 -1.84 18.00
CA ASN A 111 10.15 -0.55 17.40
C ASN A 111 8.92 0.21 16.84
N PRO A 112 8.60 1.42 17.33
CA PRO A 112 7.44 2.20 16.89
C PRO A 112 7.52 2.66 15.43
N GLN A 113 8.71 2.90 14.91
CA GLN A 113 8.91 3.28 13.51
C GLN A 113 8.56 2.10 12.59
N ARG A 114 9.00 0.89 12.95
CA ARG A 114 8.66 -0.34 12.22
C ARG A 114 7.17 -0.62 12.26
N ARG A 115 6.49 -0.37 13.39
CA ARG A 115 5.02 -0.44 13.47
C ARG A 115 4.35 0.45 12.43
N ALA A 116 4.81 1.69 12.33
CA ALA A 116 4.28 2.64 11.35
C ALA A 116 4.52 2.18 9.91
N GLN A 117 5.75 1.71 9.61
CA GLN A 117 6.09 1.17 8.29
C GLN A 117 5.23 -0.04 7.90
N LEU A 118 5.06 -1.01 8.81
CA LEU A 118 4.19 -2.16 8.59
C LEU A 118 2.72 -1.74 8.38
N SER A 119 2.23 -0.78 9.16
CA SER A 119 0.88 -0.26 8.97
C SER A 119 0.70 0.44 7.61
N ALA A 120 1.72 1.17 7.16
CA ALA A 120 1.72 1.87 5.88
C ALA A 120 1.78 0.88 4.69
N LEU A 121 2.64 -0.14 4.77
CA LEU A 121 2.73 -1.24 3.82
C LEU A 121 1.36 -1.88 3.60
N ARG A 122 0.69 -2.25 4.69
CA ARG A 122 -0.65 -2.85 4.64
C ARG A 122 -1.71 -1.91 4.11
N ALA A 123 -1.69 -0.65 4.53
CA ALA A 123 -2.63 0.35 4.04
C ALA A 123 -2.48 0.58 2.53
N ALA A 124 -1.25 0.60 2.02
CA ALA A 124 -0.94 0.74 0.60
C ALA A 124 -1.41 -0.48 -0.20
N ALA A 125 -1.14 -1.70 0.27
CA ALA A 125 -1.64 -2.94 -0.35
C ALA A 125 -3.17 -2.95 -0.44
N ARG A 126 -3.86 -2.69 0.69
CA ARG A 126 -5.33 -2.63 0.74
C ARG A 126 -5.89 -1.52 -0.16
N SER A 127 -5.24 -0.36 -0.21
CA SER A 127 -5.67 0.76 -1.06
C SER A 127 -5.47 0.47 -2.54
N THR A 128 -4.46 -0.32 -2.90
CA THR A 128 -4.23 -0.80 -4.27
C THR A 128 -5.39 -1.68 -4.71
N LEU A 129 -5.70 -2.70 -3.91
CA LEU A 129 -6.80 -3.63 -4.16
C LEU A 129 -8.16 -2.93 -4.24
N ALA A 130 -8.44 -2.02 -3.30
CA ALA A 130 -9.67 -1.23 -3.30
C ALA A 130 -9.79 -0.32 -4.54
N ALA A 131 -8.68 0.26 -5.02
CA ALA A 131 -8.68 1.07 -6.23
C ALA A 131 -8.89 0.21 -7.49
N LEU A 132 -8.32 -1.00 -7.53
CA LEU A 132 -8.55 -1.97 -8.61
C LEU A 132 -10.01 -2.41 -8.69
N ALA A 133 -10.64 -2.72 -7.55
CA ALA A 133 -12.06 -3.05 -7.48
C ALA A 133 -12.96 -1.91 -7.98
N GLN A 134 -12.50 -0.66 -7.87
CA GLN A 134 -13.19 0.53 -8.39
C GLN A 134 -12.88 0.83 -9.87
N GLY A 135 -11.97 0.09 -10.50
CA GLY A 135 -11.48 0.36 -11.85
C GLY A 135 -10.60 1.60 -11.98
N ASP A 136 -10.07 2.15 -10.87
CA ASP A 136 -9.20 3.33 -10.85
C ASP A 136 -7.72 2.92 -10.90
N TYR A 137 -7.26 2.57 -12.10
CA TYR A 137 -5.91 2.02 -12.34
C TYR A 137 -4.78 2.99 -11.99
N GLU A 138 -4.96 4.30 -12.25
CA GLU A 138 -3.94 5.31 -11.90
C GLU A 138 -3.80 5.45 -10.38
N ARG A 139 -4.91 5.38 -9.65
CA ARG A 139 -4.88 5.35 -8.18
C ARG A 139 -4.28 4.05 -7.68
N ALA A 140 -4.64 2.91 -8.25
CA ALA A 140 -4.06 1.61 -7.90
C ALA A 140 -2.54 1.60 -8.09
N ARG A 141 -2.05 2.10 -9.24
CA ARG A 141 -0.62 2.22 -9.54
C ARG A 141 0.12 3.06 -8.51
N ARG A 142 -0.43 4.21 -8.11
CA ARG A 142 0.19 5.06 -7.08
C ARG A 142 0.31 4.34 -5.74
N HIS A 143 -0.75 3.69 -5.27
CA HIS A 143 -0.70 2.94 -4.02
C HIS A 143 0.21 1.72 -4.10
N HIS A 144 0.30 1.08 -5.26
CA HIS A 144 1.20 -0.05 -5.48
C HIS A 144 2.67 0.37 -5.41
N LEU A 145 3.03 1.54 -5.94
CA LEU A 145 4.39 2.07 -5.79
C LEU A 145 4.75 2.31 -4.32
N VAL A 146 3.83 2.90 -3.54
CA VAL A 146 4.02 3.08 -2.09
C VAL A 146 4.17 1.73 -1.38
N TYR A 147 3.39 0.72 -1.78
CA TYR A 147 3.56 -0.65 -1.29
C TYR A 147 4.96 -1.19 -1.59
N CYS A 148 5.46 -1.04 -2.82
CA CYS A 148 6.80 -1.47 -3.20
C CYS A 148 7.89 -0.79 -2.35
N ASP A 149 7.77 0.52 -2.11
CA ASP A 149 8.73 1.26 -1.29
C ASP A 149 8.82 0.67 0.13
N TYR A 150 7.68 0.45 0.79
CA TYR A 150 7.68 -0.14 2.14
C TYR A 150 8.08 -1.61 2.17
N ARG A 151 7.80 -2.37 1.10
CA ARG A 151 8.20 -3.77 0.97
C ARG A 151 9.71 -3.88 0.85
N ASP A 152 10.33 -3.01 0.06
CA ASP A 152 11.77 -3.00 -0.14
C ASP A 152 12.47 -2.59 1.17
N ILE A 153 11.93 -1.59 1.88
CA ILE A 153 12.35 -1.25 3.26
C ILE A 153 12.24 -2.46 4.20
N TRP A 154 11.15 -3.23 4.15
CA TRP A 154 11.01 -4.45 4.94
C TRP A 154 12.10 -5.47 4.60
N ARG A 155 12.31 -5.76 3.31
CA ARG A 155 13.30 -6.74 2.83
C ARG A 155 14.74 -6.37 3.20
N GLU A 156 15.11 -5.10 3.08
CA GLU A 156 16.43 -4.59 3.48
C GLU A 156 16.71 -4.79 4.97
N GLN A 157 15.65 -4.77 5.76
CA GLN A 157 15.74 -4.77 7.20
C GLN A 157 15.47 -6.15 7.82
N SER A 158 15.09 -7.13 7.00
CA SER A 158 14.89 -8.51 7.41
C SER A 158 16.24 -9.17 7.69
N PRO A 159 16.41 -9.85 8.84
CA PRO A 159 17.69 -10.48 9.21
C PRO A 159 18.12 -11.63 8.28
N ALA A 160 17.27 -12.03 7.32
CA ALA A 160 17.58 -13.03 6.31
C ALA A 160 18.40 -12.48 5.11
N GLY A 161 18.65 -11.16 5.05
CA GLY A 161 19.38 -10.51 3.95
C GLY A 161 20.88 -10.85 3.84
N ASP A 162 21.47 -11.49 4.87
CA ASP A 162 22.86 -11.96 4.84
C ASP A 162 22.94 -13.42 4.33
N SER A 163 22.60 -13.65 3.06
CA SER A 163 23.27 -14.70 2.30
C SER A 163 24.41 -14.06 1.51
N PRO A 164 25.69 -14.28 1.89
CA PRO A 164 26.80 -13.80 1.08
C PRO A 164 26.72 -14.48 -0.29
N ALA A 165 26.44 -13.66 -1.31
CA ALA A 165 26.67 -14.00 -2.69
C ALA A 165 28.10 -14.55 -2.84
N GLY A 166 28.21 -15.63 -3.60
CA GLY A 166 29.33 -16.55 -3.54
C GLY A 166 30.69 -15.91 -3.80
N ASP A 167 31.61 -16.20 -2.89
CA ASP A 167 33.02 -16.29 -3.22
C ASP A 167 33.25 -17.61 -3.98
N SER A 168 32.91 -17.56 -5.27
CA SER A 168 33.38 -18.54 -6.25
C SER A 168 34.65 -17.98 -6.88
N ASP A 169 35.72 -17.78 -6.11
CA ASP A 169 37.04 -17.62 -6.70
C ASP A 169 37.67 -19.01 -6.91
N ARG A 170 37.92 -19.29 -8.19
CA ARG A 170 38.54 -20.51 -8.68
C ARG A 170 40.06 -20.35 -8.62
N GLY A 171 40.67 -21.27 -7.90
CA GLY A 171 41.72 -22.15 -8.44
C GLY A 171 43.16 -21.89 -7.99
N PRO A 172 44.14 -22.64 -8.53
CA PRO A 172 44.03 -23.93 -9.20
C PRO A 172 44.74 -25.06 -8.42
N THR A 173 44.47 -26.27 -8.89
CA THR A 173 45.20 -27.53 -8.65
C THR A 173 46.72 -27.40 -8.51
N ALA A 174 47.26 -28.10 -7.52
CA ALA A 174 48.56 -28.75 -7.58
C ALA A 174 48.43 -30.16 -6.99
#